data_AF-A0A373NQW9-F1
#
_entry.id   AF-A0A373NQW9-F1
#
_cell.length_a   1.000
_cell.length_b   1.000
_cell.length_c   1.000
_cell.angle_alpha   90.00
_cell.angle_beta   90.00
_cell.angle_gamma   90.00
#
_symmetry.space_group_name_H-M   'P 1'
#
loop_
_entity.id
_entity.type
_entity.pdbx_description
1 polymer ?
#
loop_
_entity_poly.entity_id
_entity_poly.type
_entity_poly.pdbx_seq_one_letter_code
_entity_poly.pdbx_strand_id
1 'polypeptide(L)'
;MLKQFYMNGDLWRVHFVSPNDNVLIDRTGQRTLAVSDYSTMTISIANNLQGELLNRVFIHELGHCVMFSYGLLPELHRMVKKRYWVDAEEWCCNILADYGQFVIRTTRDILGNQFTYVSPVGMERMTA
;
A
#
# COMPACT_ATOMS: atom_id res chain seq x y z
N MET A 1 4.28 18.19 -1.28
CA MET A 1 4.11 16.73 -1.17
C MET A 1 4.20 16.35 0.30
N LEU A 2 3.21 15.65 0.84
CA LEU A 2 3.28 15.13 2.20
C LEU A 2 4.36 14.04 2.26
N LYS A 3 5.25 14.13 3.24
CA LYS A 3 6.31 13.14 3.46
C LYS A 3 5.94 12.08 4.50
N GLN A 4 4.75 12.20 5.09
CA GLN A 4 4.24 11.30 6.11
C GLN A 4 2.72 11.36 6.15
N PHE A 5 2.09 10.27 6.59
CA PHE A 5 0.64 10.16 6.77
C PHE A 5 0.33 9.16 7.88
N TYR A 6 -0.88 9.23 8.43
CA TYR A 6 -1.38 8.26 9.40
C TYR A 6 -2.25 7.21 8.72
N MET A 7 -2.12 5.96 9.17
CA MET A 7 -3.01 4.87 8.78
C MET A 7 -3.33 4.04 10.03
N ASN A 8 -4.60 4.06 10.45
CA ASN A 8 -5.06 3.42 11.69
C ASN A 8 -4.19 3.72 12.94
N GLY A 9 -3.63 4.93 13.02
CA GLY A 9 -2.79 5.38 14.14
C GLY A 9 -1.29 5.15 13.95
N ASP A 10 -0.89 4.39 12.94
CA ASP A 10 0.52 4.24 12.58
C ASP A 10 0.99 5.41 11.72
N LEU A 11 2.11 6.03 12.13
CA LEU A 11 2.76 7.10 11.37
C LEU A 11 3.69 6.51 10.32
N TRP A 12 3.26 6.54 9.07
CA TRP A 12 4.06 6.13 7.92
C TRP A 12 4.86 7.31 7.35
N ARG A 13 6.12 7.06 7.01
CA ARG A 13 7.01 8.04 6.36
C ARG A 13 7.32 7.60 4.93
N VAL A 14 7.39 8.57 4.01
CA VAL A 14 7.69 8.32 2.59
C VAL A 14 9.04 8.95 2.26
N HIS A 15 9.97 8.10 1.84
CA HIS A 15 11.32 8.48 1.46
C HIS A 15 11.54 8.19 -0.03
N PHE A 16 11.91 9.23 -0.77
CA PHE A 16 12.37 9.07 -2.15
C PHE A 16 13.89 8.94 -2.14
N VAL A 17 14.39 7.78 -2.59
CA VAL A 17 15.80 7.38 -2.49
C VAL A 17 16.40 7.18 -3.87
N SER A 18 17.73 7.09 -3.95
CA SER A 18 18.39 6.76 -5.21
C SER A 18 17.92 5.38 -5.71
N PRO A 19 17.70 5.16 -7.02
CA PRO A 19 17.32 3.84 -7.54
C PRO A 19 18.38 2.76 -7.29
N ASN A 20 19.61 3.18 -6.99
CA ASN A 20 20.75 2.32 -6.65
C ASN A 20 20.93 2.12 -5.13
N ASP A 21 20.10 2.74 -4.29
CA ASP A 21 20.14 2.57 -2.85
C ASP A 21 19.87 1.10 -2.47
N ASN A 22 20.55 0.62 -1.43
CA ASN A 22 20.43 -0.76 -0.96
C ASN A 22 19.12 -1.00 -0.21
N VAL A 23 18.43 0.05 0.25
CA VAL A 23 17.10 -0.08 0.87
C VAL A 23 16.05 -0.63 -0.10
N LEU A 24 16.29 -0.52 -1.42
CA LEU A 24 15.41 -1.06 -2.46
C LEU A 24 15.73 -2.51 -2.82
N ILE A 25 16.56 -3.19 -2.05
CA ILE A 25 16.81 -4.63 -2.20
C ILE A 25 15.86 -5.37 -1.26
N ASP A 26 15.00 -6.21 -1.82
CA ASP A 26 14.04 -6.98 -1.04
C ASP A 26 14.73 -8.11 -0.24
N ARG A 27 13.93 -8.82 0.58
CA ARG A 27 14.39 -9.97 1.36
C ARG A 27 14.90 -11.16 0.52
N THR A 28 14.65 -11.17 -0.79
CA THR A 28 15.12 -12.20 -1.73
C THR A 28 16.43 -11.79 -2.42
N GLY A 29 16.92 -10.57 -2.17
CA GLY A 29 18.12 -10.01 -2.79
C GLY A 29 17.84 -9.36 -4.15
N GLN A 30 16.58 -9.20 -4.55
CA GLN A 30 16.19 -8.59 -5.82
C GLN A 30 15.97 -7.10 -5.66
N ARG A 31 16.40 -6.33 -6.67
CA ARG A 31 16.18 -4.88 -6.70
C ARG A 31 14.74 -4.58 -7.10
N THR A 32 14.10 -3.71 -6.32
CA THR A 32 12.70 -3.31 -6.47
C THR A 32 12.60 -1.81 -6.76
N LEU A 33 11.39 -1.36 -7.10
CA LEU A 33 11.09 0.06 -7.33
C LEU A 33 10.72 0.80 -6.04
N ALA A 34 10.20 0.06 -5.07
CA ALA A 34 9.87 0.55 -3.74
C ALA A 34 9.84 -0.62 -2.74
N VAL A 35 9.94 -0.28 -1.46
CA VAL A 35 9.85 -1.22 -0.33
C VAL A 35 9.11 -0.55 0.82
N SER A 36 8.14 -1.25 1.40
CA SER A 36 7.52 -0.91 2.68
C SER A 36 8.13 -1.71 3.83
N ASP A 37 8.74 -1.02 4.79
CA ASP A 37 9.30 -1.62 5.99
C ASP A 37 8.40 -1.35 7.21
N TYR A 38 7.79 -2.44 7.70
CA TYR A 38 6.86 -2.43 8.83
C TYR A 38 7.55 -2.10 10.16
N SER A 39 8.84 -2.38 10.29
CA SER A 39 9.58 -2.16 11.53
C SER A 39 9.94 -0.69 11.74
N THR A 40 10.19 0.02 10.64
CA THR A 40 10.55 1.45 10.64
C THR A 40 9.39 2.35 10.21
N MET A 41 8.24 1.77 9.86
CA MET A 41 7.04 2.46 9.33
C MET A 41 7.41 3.38 8.17
N THR A 42 8.19 2.85 7.23
CA THR A 42 8.78 3.64 6.15
C THR A 42 8.53 3.00 4.80
N ILE A 43 8.06 3.81 3.85
CA ILE A 43 8.00 3.49 2.43
C ILE A 43 9.21 4.15 1.76
N SER A 44 10.09 3.35 1.17
CA SER A 44 11.20 3.82 0.34
C SER A 44 10.86 3.64 -1.13
N ILE A 45 10.99 4.68 -1.95
CA ILE A 45 10.61 4.67 -3.37
C ILE A 45 11.77 5.22 -4.20
N ALA A 46 12.06 4.60 -5.34
CA ALA A 46 13.04 5.13 -6.28
C ALA A 46 12.63 6.54 -6.77
N ASN A 47 13.53 7.51 -6.65
CA ASN A 47 13.25 8.92 -6.91
C ASN A 47 13.15 9.31 -8.39
N ASN A 48 13.39 8.36 -9.30
CA ASN A 48 13.26 8.54 -10.74
C ASN A 48 11.90 8.07 -11.30
N LEU A 49 10.99 7.58 -10.45
CA LEU A 49 9.65 7.18 -10.87
C LEU A 49 8.75 8.41 -11.10
N GLN A 50 7.93 8.34 -12.14
CA GLN A 50 6.99 9.41 -12.50
C GLN A 50 5.74 8.86 -13.19
N GLY A 51 4.69 9.68 -13.23
CA GLY A 51 3.45 9.38 -13.96
C GLY A 51 2.74 8.12 -13.46
N GLU A 52 2.23 7.32 -14.39
CA GLU A 52 1.47 6.10 -14.10
C GLU A 52 2.27 5.09 -13.29
N LEU A 53 3.56 4.93 -13.59
CA LEU A 53 4.41 3.98 -12.86
C LEU A 53 4.58 4.37 -11.40
N LEU A 54 4.81 5.66 -11.11
CA LEU A 54 4.85 6.15 -9.73
C LEU A 54 3.52 5.91 -9.01
N ASN A 55 2.40 6.20 -9.67
CA ASN A 55 1.07 5.99 -9.09
C ASN A 55 0.84 4.51 -8.74
N ARG A 56 1.15 3.61 -9.66
CA ARG A 56 0.97 2.16 -9.49
C ARG A 56 1.82 1.64 -8.35
N VAL A 57 3.11 1.98 -8.34
CA VAL A 57 4.04 1.60 -7.26
C VAL A 57 3.58 2.17 -5.93
N PHE A 58 3.20 3.45 -5.87
CA PHE A 58 2.80 4.05 -4.60
C PHE A 58 1.50 3.43 -4.04
N ILE A 59 0.52 3.14 -4.89
CA ILE A 59 -0.72 2.48 -4.46
C ILE A 59 -0.44 1.04 -3.99
N HIS A 60 0.47 0.33 -4.66
CA HIS A 60 0.93 -0.98 -4.22
C HIS A 60 1.49 -0.93 -2.79
N GLU A 61 2.40 0.02 -2.51
CA GLU A 61 2.96 0.20 -1.16
C GLU A 61 1.91 0.60 -0.12
N LEU A 62 0.92 1.41 -0.50
CA LEU A 62 -0.23 1.70 0.38
C LEU A 62 -1.04 0.44 0.70
N GLY A 63 -1.11 -0.53 -0.22
CA GLY A 63 -1.71 -1.84 0.05
C GLY A 63 -1.04 -2.57 1.20
N HIS A 64 0.30 -2.60 1.22
CA HIS A 64 1.08 -3.15 2.33
C HIS A 64 0.81 -2.41 3.64
N CYS A 65 0.81 -1.07 3.60
CA CYS A 65 0.50 -0.26 4.77
C CYS A 65 -0.89 -0.57 5.33
N VAL A 66 -1.90 -0.71 4.46
CA VAL A 66 -3.28 -1.05 4.88
C VAL A 66 -3.32 -2.43 5.52
N MET A 67 -2.71 -3.43 4.90
CA MET A 67 -2.71 -4.78 5.45
C MET A 67 -2.03 -4.84 6.81
N PHE A 68 -0.94 -4.11 7.00
CA PHE A 68 -0.24 -4.03 8.26
C PHE A 68 -1.03 -3.25 9.31
N SER A 69 -1.33 -1.98 9.03
CA SER A 69 -1.90 -1.05 10.01
C SER A 69 -3.31 -1.43 10.46
N TYR A 70 -4.10 -2.10 9.62
CA TYR A 70 -5.42 -2.62 10.01
C TYR A 70 -5.39 -4.07 10.51
N GLY A 71 -4.20 -4.68 10.66
CA GLY A 71 -4.07 -6.03 11.18
C GLY A 71 -4.67 -7.12 10.28
N LEU A 72 -4.65 -6.92 8.96
CA LEU A 72 -5.26 -7.84 7.98
C LEU A 72 -4.34 -9.02 7.62
N LEU A 73 -3.03 -8.89 7.84
CA LEU A 73 -2.05 -9.94 7.51
C LEU A 73 -2.39 -11.30 8.13
N PRO A 74 -2.71 -11.43 9.44
CA PRO A 74 -3.08 -12.72 10.02
C PRO A 74 -4.35 -13.32 9.41
N GLU A 75 -5.33 -12.50 9.02
CA GLU A 75 -6.55 -12.97 8.37
C GLU A 75 -6.25 -13.53 6.98
N LEU A 76 -5.47 -12.80 6.18
CA LEU A 76 -5.00 -13.24 4.88
C LEU A 76 -4.22 -14.55 4.97
N HIS A 77 -3.25 -14.61 5.90
CA HIS A 77 -2.40 -15.78 6.12
C HIS A 77 -3.17 -17.01 6.60
N ARG A 78 -4.33 -16.84 7.25
CA ARG A 78 -5.22 -17.96 7.63
C ARG A 78 -5.90 -18.60 6.42
N MET A 79 -6.10 -17.85 5.33
CA MET A 79 -6.82 -18.31 4.14
C MET A 79 -5.92 -19.04 3.13
N VAL A 80 -4.60 -18.90 3.24
CA VAL A 80 -3.62 -19.46 2.29
C VAL A 80 -2.54 -20.28 3.00
N LYS A 81 -1.95 -21.26 2.30
CA LYS A 81 -0.83 -22.04 2.85
C LYS A 81 0.38 -21.11 3.09
N LYS A 82 1.16 -21.38 4.15
CA LYS A 82 2.34 -20.58 4.54
C LYS A 82 3.31 -20.25 3.40
N ARG A 83 3.55 -21.20 2.50
CA ARG A 83 4.42 -21.00 1.33
C ARG A 83 3.93 -19.95 0.33
N TYR A 84 2.68 -19.53 0.42
CA TYR A 84 2.04 -18.54 -0.46
C TYR A 84 1.68 -17.24 0.28
N TRP A 85 2.15 -17.04 1.53
CA TRP A 85 1.84 -15.83 2.29
C TRP A 85 2.32 -14.57 1.57
N VAL A 86 3.56 -14.58 1.11
CA VAL A 86 4.15 -13.48 0.35
C VAL A 86 3.38 -13.24 -0.94
N ASP A 87 3.17 -14.29 -1.73
CA ASP A 87 2.44 -14.19 -3.00
C ASP A 87 1.02 -13.63 -2.81
N ALA A 88 0.34 -13.99 -1.71
CA ALA A 88 -0.98 -13.48 -1.40
C ALA A 88 -0.96 -11.98 -1.02
N GLU A 89 0.01 -11.55 -0.22
CA GLU A 89 0.20 -10.13 0.12
C GLU A 89 0.45 -9.30 -1.14
N GLU A 90 1.43 -9.71 -1.96
CA GLU A 90 1.79 -9.05 -3.22
C GLU A 90 0.60 -9.01 -4.20
N TRP A 91 -0.16 -10.10 -4.28
CA TRP A 91 -1.35 -10.18 -5.14
C TRP A 91 -2.42 -9.18 -4.72
N CYS A 92 -2.67 -9.00 -3.41
CA CYS A 92 -3.58 -7.99 -2.91
C CYS A 92 -3.13 -6.56 -3.28
N CYS A 93 -1.85 -6.26 -3.10
CA CYS A 93 -1.27 -4.96 -3.47
C CYS A 93 -1.36 -4.70 -4.97
N ASN A 94 -1.07 -5.71 -5.80
CA ASN A 94 -1.20 -5.61 -7.25
C ASN A 94 -2.65 -5.40 -7.70
N ILE A 95 -3.62 -6.07 -7.08
CA ILE A 95 -5.04 -5.80 -7.38
C ILE A 95 -5.40 -4.35 -7.10
N LEU A 96 -4.98 -3.83 -5.94
CA LEU A 96 -5.30 -2.46 -5.57
C LEU A 96 -4.66 -1.47 -6.54
N ALA A 97 -3.40 -1.69 -6.91
CA ALA A 97 -2.66 -0.85 -7.84
C ALA A 97 -3.25 -0.85 -9.26
N ASP A 98 -3.67 -2.02 -9.74
CA ASP A 98 -4.08 -2.22 -11.14
C ASP A 98 -5.56 -1.91 -11.36
N TYR A 99 -6.40 -2.31 -10.41
CA TYR A 99 -7.85 -2.25 -10.56
C TYR A 99 -8.53 -1.28 -9.60
N GLY A 100 -7.87 -0.87 -8.50
CA GLY A 100 -8.49 -0.02 -7.49
C GLY A 100 -8.96 1.33 -8.05
N GLN A 101 -8.12 2.00 -8.84
CA GLN A 101 -8.51 3.25 -9.49
C GLN A 101 -9.65 3.05 -10.49
N PHE A 102 -9.62 1.96 -11.26
CA PHE A 102 -10.66 1.63 -12.23
C PHE A 102 -12.02 1.44 -11.56
N VAL A 103 -12.06 0.69 -10.46
CA VAL A 103 -13.28 0.45 -9.67
C VAL A 103 -13.83 1.77 -9.15
N ILE A 104 -13.02 2.57 -8.44
CA ILE A 104 -13.45 3.84 -7.85
C ILE A 104 -13.95 4.82 -8.93
N ARG A 105 -13.25 4.91 -10.05
CA ARG A 105 -13.66 5.76 -11.17
C ARG A 105 -15.01 5.31 -11.73
N THR A 106 -15.16 4.02 -12.02
CA THR A 106 -16.40 3.46 -12.55
C THR A 106 -17.57 3.69 -11.58
N THR A 107 -17.34 3.54 -10.28
CA THR A 107 -18.36 3.84 -9.26
C THR A 107 -18.77 5.32 -9.28
N ARG A 108 -17.81 6.25 -9.40
CA ARG A 108 -18.13 7.69 -9.53
C ARG A 108 -18.92 8.00 -10.79
N ASP A 109 -18.53 7.40 -11.92
CA ASP A 109 -19.19 7.62 -13.20
C ASP A 109 -20.65 7.13 -13.18
N ILE A 110 -20.95 6.05 -12.45
CA ILE A 110 -22.30 5.48 -12.33
C ILE A 110 -23.14 6.20 -11.27
N LEU A 111 -22.60 6.45 -10.07
CA LEU A 111 -23.36 6.99 -8.93
C LEU A 111 -23.41 8.52 -8.89
N GLY A 112 -22.50 9.19 -9.61
CA GLY A 112 -22.40 10.65 -9.62
C GLY A 112 -22.36 11.24 -8.21
N ASN A 113 -23.29 12.16 -7.93
CA ASN A 113 -23.37 12.87 -6.64
C ASN A 113 -23.77 11.99 -5.45
N GLN A 114 -24.23 10.75 -5.69
CA GLN A 114 -24.53 9.80 -4.62
C GLN A 114 -23.28 9.06 -4.12
N PHE A 115 -22.14 9.16 -4.82
CA PHE A 115 -20.91 8.50 -4.40
C PHE A 115 -20.33 9.16 -3.15
N THR A 116 -20.12 8.34 -2.12
CA THR A 116 -19.34 8.69 -0.92
C THR A 116 -18.23 7.68 -0.73
N TYR A 117 -17.03 8.14 -0.35
CA TYR A 117 -15.94 7.23 -0.02
C TYR A 117 -16.30 6.40 1.21
N VAL A 118 -15.99 5.11 1.13
CA VAL A 118 -16.13 4.19 2.26
C VAL A 118 -14.84 4.23 3.07
N SER A 119 -14.96 4.56 4.35
CA SER A 119 -13.85 4.42 5.29
C SER A 119 -13.80 2.98 5.81
N PRO A 120 -12.61 2.36 5.91
CA PRO A 120 -12.44 1.08 6.58
C PRO A 120 -13.11 1.05 7.97
N VAL A 121 -13.81 -0.05 8.26
CA VAL A 121 -14.45 -0.28 9.55
C VAL A 121 -13.38 -0.25 10.65
N GLY A 122 -13.58 0.59 11.68
CA GLY A 122 -12.64 0.76 12.79
C GLY A 122 -11.92 2.11 12.84
N MET A 123 -11.97 2.92 11.78
CA MET A 123 -11.36 4.27 11.75
C MET A 123 -11.97 5.24 12.79
N GLU A 124 -13.20 4.97 13.26
CA GLU A 124 -13.92 5.82 14.23
C GLU A 124 -13.38 5.72 15.67
N ARG A 125 -12.54 4.72 16.00
CA ARG A 125 -12.06 4.52 17.39
C ARG A 125 -10.87 5.39 17.81
N MET A 126 -10.44 6.31 16.95
CA MET A 126 -9.25 7.13 17.17
C MET A 126 -9.54 8.57 17.62
N THR A 127 -10.79 8.95 17.81
CA THR A 127 -11.17 10.20 18.49
C THR A 127 -11.74 9.88 19.86
N ALA A 128 -10.86 9.80 20.85
CA ALA A 128 -11.19 9.87 22.28
C ALA A 128 -10.34 10.97 22.91
#